data_AF-A0A936SXZ6-F1
#
_entry.id   AF-A0A936SXZ6-F1
#
_cell.length_a   1.000
_cell.length_b   1.000
_cell.length_c   1.000
_cell.angle_alpha   90.00
_cell.angle_beta   90.00
_cell.angle_gamma   90.00
#
_symmetry.space_group_name_H-M   'P 1'
#
loop_
_entity.id
_entity.type
_entity.pdbx_description
1 polymer ?
#
loop_
_entity_poly.entity_id
_entity_poly.type
_entity_poly.pdbx_seq_one_letter_code
_entity_poly.pdbx_strand_id
1 'polypeptide(L)'
;MSVTPLEAARLGDEIGHTCALKGLLLGLALGAAIVAVGIVAAGATVATGGAAAVLIGGAIATVAGTGLAGMKIGSIIDAGPSGPIMIGSPNTFLGDAAIPAARATLDTVACKDHAIKLIAEGSLTVFINQAPAARRTDKTVCSGPIREGQPDVFFGGPKGTYLPLESEVPGWLVTTLEWAAIIGSVIATGGAIFTVGIGAALGGFALGYIGGELGTKYGGDIGYAIGGDKGRVVGEVIGEQIGSALGGKLGEWGGARIESSLPSSVLAKLPGSTATTTLQARMANPDNFAPGENPAFWTGPGSRDAALANGNSTMENTLGGQSTEAFVNGQNMAWEQSKPVWVESSTNYANQVASQYGTGGPRAGEPVTVYVSDAANPNSVYFTTEKPILQAAGVNIVEVVVPAPPPSP
;
A
#
# COMPACT_ATOMS: atom_id res chain seq x y z
N MET A 1 -13.29 -27.35 -0.28
CA MET A 1 -14.10 -26.37 0.48
C MET A 1 -15.54 -26.81 0.39
N SER A 2 -16.18 -27.09 1.53
CA SER A 2 -17.63 -27.30 1.56
C SER A 2 -18.29 -25.94 1.34
N VAL A 3 -19.03 -25.75 0.24
CA VAL A 3 -19.82 -24.53 0.03
C VAL A 3 -21.15 -24.74 0.76
N THR A 4 -21.43 -23.90 1.75
CA THR A 4 -22.68 -23.95 2.51
C THR A 4 -23.86 -23.79 1.53
N PRO A 5 -24.80 -24.75 1.49
CA PRO A 5 -25.97 -24.65 0.61
C PRO A 5 -26.86 -23.49 1.08
N LEU A 6 -27.44 -22.76 0.13
CA LEU A 6 -28.26 -21.57 0.39
C LEU A 6 -29.72 -21.83 0.02
N GLU A 7 -30.63 -21.13 0.70
CA GLU A 7 -32.07 -21.20 0.46
C GLU A 7 -32.37 -20.98 -1.02
N ALA A 8 -33.18 -21.87 -1.59
CA ALA A 8 -33.54 -21.86 -3.00
C ALA A 8 -34.49 -20.69 -3.28
N ALA A 9 -34.16 -19.87 -4.28
CA ALA A 9 -35.00 -18.74 -4.67
C ALA A 9 -36.22 -19.23 -5.47
N ARG A 10 -37.32 -18.51 -5.36
CA ARG A 10 -38.60 -18.84 -5.99
C ARG A 10 -39.36 -17.59 -6.43
N LEU A 11 -40.37 -17.80 -7.27
CA LEU A 11 -41.30 -16.75 -7.69
C LEU A 11 -41.84 -15.99 -6.48
N GLY A 12 -41.83 -14.65 -6.57
CA GLY A 12 -42.32 -13.77 -5.53
C GLY A 12 -41.28 -13.36 -4.48
N ASP A 13 -40.15 -14.06 -4.37
CA ASP A 13 -39.10 -13.66 -3.43
C ASP A 13 -38.57 -12.26 -3.78
N GLU A 14 -38.36 -11.43 -2.76
CA GLU A 14 -37.89 -10.05 -2.94
C GLU A 14 -36.40 -9.97 -3.29
N ILE A 15 -36.05 -9.07 -4.20
CA ILE A 15 -34.68 -8.61 -4.42
C ILE A 15 -34.40 -7.33 -3.61
N GLY A 16 -33.13 -6.95 -3.48
CA GLY A 16 -32.74 -5.77 -2.70
C GLY A 16 -31.67 -4.93 -3.36
N HIS A 17 -31.41 -3.78 -2.73
CA HIS A 17 -30.18 -3.03 -2.92
C HIS A 17 -29.22 -3.31 -1.79
N THR A 18 -27.95 -3.02 -2.02
CA THR A 18 -26.95 -2.97 -0.97
C THR A 18 -26.73 -1.53 -0.53
N CYS A 19 -25.96 -1.33 0.53
CA CYS A 19 -25.53 -0.01 0.98
C CYS A 19 -24.18 0.38 0.38
N ALA A 20 -23.75 -0.20 -0.76
CA ALA A 20 -22.40 -0.02 -1.31
C ALA A 20 -22.04 1.47 -1.52
N LEU A 21 -22.92 2.25 -2.16
CA LEU A 21 -22.67 3.68 -2.38
C LEU A 21 -22.65 4.48 -1.07
N LYS A 22 -23.54 4.18 -0.11
CA LYS A 22 -23.56 4.85 1.21
C LYS A 22 -22.30 4.51 2.01
N GLY A 23 -21.88 3.24 1.95
CA GLY A 23 -20.65 2.75 2.54
C GLY A 23 -19.43 3.46 1.95
N LEU A 24 -19.37 3.63 0.62
CA LEU A 24 -18.32 4.41 -0.05
C LEU A 24 -18.25 5.83 0.50
N LEU A 25 -19.38 6.55 0.51
CA LEU A 25 -19.45 7.94 0.96
C LEU A 25 -19.05 8.09 2.44
N LEU A 26 -19.51 7.19 3.30
CA LEU A 26 -19.13 7.18 4.71
C LEU A 26 -17.65 6.87 4.88
N GLY A 27 -17.11 5.91 4.13
CA GLY A 27 -15.70 5.57 4.11
C GLY A 27 -14.80 6.73 3.69
N LEU A 28 -15.19 7.48 2.65
CA LEU A 28 -14.49 8.69 2.22
C LEU A 28 -14.52 9.78 3.30
N ALA A 29 -15.68 10.00 3.93
CA ALA A 29 -15.82 11.00 5.00
C ALA A 29 -14.97 10.67 6.22
N LEU A 30 -14.95 9.39 6.64
CA LEU A 30 -14.08 8.92 7.73
C LEU A 30 -12.60 9.04 7.37
N GLY A 31 -12.22 8.72 6.14
CA GLY A 31 -10.85 8.92 5.65
C GLY A 31 -10.42 10.37 5.74
N ALA A 32 -11.27 11.31 5.31
CA ALA A 32 -10.99 12.74 5.38
C ALA A 32 -10.84 13.21 6.85
N ALA A 33 -11.66 12.68 7.76
CA ALA A 33 -11.54 12.98 9.19
C ALA A 33 -10.24 12.44 9.80
N ILE A 34 -9.82 11.22 9.44
CA ILE A 34 -8.54 10.62 9.86
C ILE A 34 -7.37 11.51 9.42
N VAL A 35 -7.37 11.94 8.15
CA VAL A 35 -6.34 12.83 7.61
C VAL A 35 -6.31 14.17 8.34
N ALA A 36 -7.48 14.77 8.60
CA ALA A 36 -7.57 16.05 9.30
C ALA A 36 -6.97 15.97 10.72
N VAL A 37 -7.23 14.87 11.45
CA VAL A 37 -6.64 14.64 12.79
C VAL A 37 -5.12 14.42 12.70
N GLY A 38 -4.66 13.63 11.72
CA GLY A 38 -3.25 13.34 11.51
C GLY A 38 -2.40 14.58 11.17
N ILE A 39 -2.93 15.49 10.34
CA ILE A 39 -2.26 16.75 9.97
C ILE A 39 -2.10 17.67 11.18
N VAL A 40 -3.12 17.73 12.06
CA VAL A 40 -3.05 18.52 13.30
C VAL A 40 -2.01 17.96 14.28
N ALA A 41 -1.85 16.65 14.34
CA ALA A 41 -0.89 15.98 15.22
C ALA A 41 0.57 16.09 14.72
N ALA A 42 0.79 16.20 13.41
CA ALA A 42 2.13 16.23 12.82
C ALA A 42 2.87 17.57 12.98
N GLY A 43 2.18 18.65 13.39
CA GLY A 43 2.76 20.00 13.44
C GLY A 43 3.08 20.54 12.03
N ALA A 44 2.88 21.83 11.80
CA ALA A 44 3.00 22.42 10.45
C ALA A 44 4.45 22.39 9.90
N THR A 45 4.89 21.25 9.35
CA THR A 45 6.13 21.09 8.59
C THR A 45 5.87 21.36 7.10
N VAL A 46 5.50 22.60 6.77
CA VAL A 46 5.20 23.04 5.39
C VAL A 46 6.38 23.80 4.75
N ALA A 47 7.54 23.89 5.42
CA ALA A 47 8.66 24.67 4.91
C ALA A 47 9.59 23.94 3.92
N THR A 48 9.48 22.61 3.75
CA THR A 48 10.27 21.86 2.75
C THR A 48 9.32 21.12 1.81
N GLY A 49 9.33 21.46 0.51
CA GLY A 49 8.33 21.00 -0.46
C GLY A 49 8.17 19.47 -0.61
N GLY A 50 9.17 18.68 -0.20
CA GLY A 50 9.11 17.21 -0.22
C GLY A 50 8.25 16.59 0.88
N ALA A 51 8.28 17.13 2.10
CA ALA A 51 7.49 16.61 3.22
C ALA A 51 5.99 16.85 3.01
N ALA A 52 5.64 18.00 2.42
CA ALA A 52 4.26 18.31 2.06
C ALA A 52 3.70 17.34 1.01
N ALA A 53 4.49 16.95 0.00
CA ALA A 53 4.06 15.99 -1.01
C ALA A 53 3.77 14.60 -0.41
N VAL A 54 4.64 14.11 0.48
CA VAL A 54 4.45 12.84 1.21
C VAL A 54 3.14 12.83 2.01
N LEU A 55 2.86 13.91 2.75
CA LEU A 55 1.61 14.04 3.51
C LEU A 55 0.38 14.09 2.59
N ILE A 56 0.47 14.77 1.45
CA ILE A 56 -0.60 14.80 0.45
C ILE A 56 -0.83 13.41 -0.17
N GLY A 57 0.24 12.69 -0.49
CA GLY A 57 0.15 11.31 -0.98
C GLY A 57 -0.52 10.39 0.02
N GLY A 58 -0.08 10.44 1.30
CA GLY A 58 -0.66 9.65 2.38
C GLY A 58 -2.13 9.99 2.61
N ALA A 59 -2.49 11.27 2.51
CA ALA A 59 -3.87 11.72 2.60
C ALA A 59 -4.74 11.17 1.47
N ILE A 60 -4.29 11.26 0.21
CA ILE A 60 -5.02 10.73 -0.94
C ILE A 60 -5.20 9.21 -0.80
N ALA A 61 -4.14 8.49 -0.43
CA ALA A 61 -4.18 7.05 -0.25
C ALA A 61 -5.17 6.63 0.83
N THR A 62 -5.14 7.33 1.97
CA THR A 62 -6.02 7.06 3.11
C THR A 62 -7.47 7.28 2.73
N VAL A 63 -7.81 8.45 2.18
CA VAL A 63 -9.21 8.77 1.82
C VAL A 63 -9.75 7.79 0.79
N ALA A 64 -8.99 7.54 -0.28
CA ALA A 64 -9.41 6.63 -1.34
C ALA A 64 -9.56 5.18 -0.83
N GLY A 65 -8.59 4.70 -0.04
CA GLY A 65 -8.61 3.37 0.56
C GLY A 65 -9.78 3.16 1.53
N THR A 66 -10.05 4.12 2.41
CA THR A 66 -11.20 4.00 3.35
C THR A 66 -12.54 4.11 2.63
N GLY A 67 -12.62 4.89 1.55
CA GLY A 67 -13.78 4.91 0.65
C GLY A 67 -14.06 3.53 0.08
N LEU A 68 -13.08 2.93 -0.60
CA LEU A 68 -13.20 1.58 -1.19
C LEU A 68 -13.53 0.50 -0.14
N ALA A 69 -12.92 0.59 1.04
CA ALA A 69 -13.23 -0.29 2.16
C ALA A 69 -14.69 -0.13 2.62
N GLY A 70 -15.16 1.11 2.76
CA GLY A 70 -16.55 1.42 3.09
C GLY A 70 -17.53 0.87 2.05
N MET A 71 -17.19 0.95 0.76
CA MET A 71 -17.98 0.35 -0.32
C MET A 71 -18.10 -1.16 -0.20
N LYS A 72 -16.97 -1.86 0.02
CA LYS A 72 -16.95 -3.33 0.20
C LYS A 72 -17.84 -3.75 1.38
N ILE A 73 -17.74 -3.04 2.51
CA ILE A 73 -18.60 -3.28 3.69
C ILE A 73 -20.07 -2.93 3.39
N GLY A 74 -20.33 -1.83 2.68
CA GLY A 74 -21.68 -1.44 2.28
C GLY A 74 -22.35 -2.48 1.38
N SER A 75 -21.59 -3.17 0.54
CA SER A 75 -22.10 -4.16 -0.42
C SER A 75 -22.71 -5.42 0.21
N ILE A 76 -22.50 -5.66 1.50
CA ILE A 76 -23.09 -6.78 2.24
C ILE A 76 -24.25 -6.37 3.17
N ILE A 77 -24.49 -5.06 3.29
CA ILE A 77 -25.56 -4.51 4.10
C ILE A 77 -26.78 -4.30 3.20
N ASP A 78 -27.85 -5.00 3.54
CA ASP A 78 -29.13 -4.93 2.84
C ASP A 78 -29.78 -3.56 3.07
N ALA A 79 -30.03 -2.83 1.98
CA ALA A 79 -30.67 -1.51 1.99
C ALA A 79 -32.20 -1.58 1.88
N GLY A 80 -32.78 -2.79 1.73
CA GLY A 80 -34.22 -3.02 1.70
C GLY A 80 -34.77 -3.54 0.36
N PRO A 81 -36.08 -3.85 0.32
CA PRO A 81 -36.74 -4.54 -0.78
C PRO A 81 -36.94 -3.66 -2.03
N SER A 82 -36.53 -4.20 -3.17
CA SER A 82 -36.53 -3.53 -4.48
C SER A 82 -37.49 -4.16 -5.49
N GLY A 83 -38.30 -5.14 -5.06
CA GLY A 83 -39.37 -5.78 -5.82
C GLY A 83 -39.17 -7.29 -6.03
N PRO A 84 -40.19 -8.01 -6.52
CA PRO A 84 -40.19 -9.47 -6.53
C PRO A 84 -39.61 -10.11 -7.80
N ILE A 85 -39.21 -11.37 -7.69
CA ILE A 85 -39.05 -12.28 -8.83
C ILE A 85 -40.42 -12.50 -9.49
N MET A 86 -40.49 -12.30 -10.81
CA MET A 86 -41.75 -12.31 -11.57
C MET A 86 -42.02 -13.62 -12.33
N ILE A 87 -40.99 -14.40 -12.62
CA ILE A 87 -41.10 -15.65 -13.39
C ILE A 87 -40.33 -16.73 -12.64
N GLY A 88 -40.79 -17.98 -12.74
CA GLY A 88 -40.09 -19.14 -12.23
C GLY A 88 -40.25 -20.34 -13.16
N SER A 89 -39.73 -21.49 -12.75
CA SER A 89 -39.82 -22.74 -13.49
C SER A 89 -41.28 -23.17 -13.70
N PRO A 90 -41.65 -23.62 -14.92
CA PRO A 90 -43.00 -24.10 -15.20
C PRO A 90 -43.32 -25.47 -14.58
N ASN A 91 -42.33 -26.20 -14.09
CA ASN A 91 -42.50 -27.59 -13.65
C ASN A 91 -41.63 -28.01 -12.45
N THR A 92 -40.85 -27.10 -11.89
CA THR A 92 -40.07 -27.33 -10.67
C THR A 92 -40.56 -26.37 -9.59
N PHE A 93 -41.11 -26.93 -8.53
CA PHE A 93 -41.79 -26.19 -7.48
C PHE A 93 -41.12 -26.46 -6.12
N LEU A 94 -41.11 -25.46 -5.24
CA LEU A 94 -40.36 -25.50 -3.97
C LEU A 94 -41.27 -25.42 -2.75
N GLY A 95 -41.06 -26.37 -1.84
CA GLY A 95 -41.80 -26.55 -0.58
C GLY A 95 -43.29 -26.80 -0.75
N ASP A 96 -44.01 -26.81 0.37
CA ASP A 96 -45.41 -27.28 0.42
C ASP A 96 -46.39 -26.40 -0.36
N ALA A 97 -46.09 -25.10 -0.47
CA ALA A 97 -46.89 -24.16 -1.26
C ALA A 97 -46.69 -24.33 -2.78
N ALA A 98 -45.81 -25.24 -3.21
CA ALA A 98 -45.51 -25.55 -4.60
C ALA A 98 -45.26 -24.28 -5.45
N ILE A 99 -44.40 -23.38 -4.96
CA ILE A 99 -44.08 -22.14 -5.66
C ILE A 99 -42.96 -22.38 -6.68
N PRO A 100 -43.06 -21.87 -7.93
CA PRO A 100 -42.04 -22.04 -8.97
C PRO A 100 -40.62 -21.67 -8.52
N ALA A 101 -39.65 -22.56 -8.73
CA ALA A 101 -38.24 -22.30 -8.47
C ALA A 101 -37.66 -21.25 -9.43
N ALA A 102 -36.80 -20.35 -8.95
CA ALA A 102 -36.16 -19.34 -9.77
C ALA A 102 -34.84 -19.82 -10.39
N ARG A 103 -34.54 -19.31 -11.59
CA ARG A 103 -33.41 -19.70 -12.44
C ARG A 103 -32.67 -18.48 -12.93
N ALA A 104 -31.34 -18.52 -12.85
CA ALA A 104 -30.50 -17.56 -13.54
C ALA A 104 -30.74 -17.61 -15.05
N THR A 105 -30.46 -16.52 -15.75
CA THR A 105 -30.54 -16.32 -17.22
C THR A 105 -31.93 -16.38 -17.84
N LEU A 106 -32.91 -17.01 -17.21
CA LEU A 106 -34.27 -17.16 -17.74
C LEU A 106 -35.31 -16.32 -17.01
N ASP A 107 -35.21 -16.24 -15.68
CA ASP A 107 -36.28 -15.67 -14.88
C ASP A 107 -36.03 -14.18 -14.60
N THR A 108 -37.11 -13.40 -14.65
CA THR A 108 -37.07 -11.94 -14.56
C THR A 108 -37.47 -11.42 -13.19
N VAL A 109 -37.01 -10.21 -12.86
CA VAL A 109 -37.34 -9.49 -11.63
C VAL A 109 -37.96 -8.13 -11.95
N ALA A 110 -38.96 -7.74 -11.15
CA ALA A 110 -39.49 -6.39 -11.15
C ALA A 110 -38.61 -5.55 -10.23
N CYS A 111 -37.68 -4.77 -10.80
CA CYS A 111 -36.93 -3.80 -10.03
C CYS A 111 -37.70 -2.47 -9.98
N LYS A 112 -37.79 -1.84 -8.80
CA LYS A 112 -38.44 -0.52 -8.65
C LYS A 112 -37.62 0.61 -9.28
N ASP A 113 -36.31 0.48 -9.29
CA ASP A 113 -35.37 1.54 -9.71
C ASP A 113 -34.83 1.35 -11.13
N HIS A 114 -35.12 0.20 -11.76
CA HIS A 114 -34.67 -0.15 -13.11
C HIS A 114 -35.79 -0.83 -13.90
N ALA A 115 -35.66 -0.86 -15.23
CA ALA A 115 -36.50 -1.72 -16.05
C ALA A 115 -36.36 -3.21 -15.64
N ILE A 116 -37.29 -4.06 -16.07
CA ILE A 116 -37.27 -5.50 -15.81
C ILE A 116 -35.87 -6.06 -16.14
N LYS A 117 -35.29 -6.79 -15.18
CA LYS A 117 -33.97 -7.41 -15.30
C LYS A 117 -34.06 -8.92 -15.17
N LEU A 118 -33.02 -9.62 -15.61
CA LEU A 118 -32.86 -11.06 -15.40
C LEU A 118 -32.09 -11.35 -14.11
N ILE A 119 -32.26 -12.55 -13.58
CA ILE A 119 -31.35 -13.10 -12.57
C ILE A 119 -30.02 -13.43 -13.26
N ALA A 120 -28.91 -12.93 -12.73
CA ALA A 120 -27.60 -13.02 -13.36
C ALA A 120 -26.72 -14.12 -12.77
N GLU A 121 -26.92 -14.47 -11.50
CA GLU A 121 -26.12 -15.47 -10.80
C GLU A 121 -26.94 -16.69 -10.39
N GLY A 122 -26.27 -17.85 -10.25
CA GLY A 122 -26.89 -19.10 -9.83
C GLY A 122 -25.85 -20.16 -9.46
N SER A 123 -26.30 -21.38 -9.18
CA SER A 123 -25.42 -22.52 -8.89
C SER A 123 -24.64 -22.98 -10.13
N LEU A 124 -23.38 -23.38 -9.96
CA LEU A 124 -22.59 -24.05 -11.00
C LEU A 124 -22.89 -25.56 -11.12
N THR A 125 -23.62 -26.13 -10.16
CA THR A 125 -23.83 -27.60 -10.10
C THR A 125 -25.29 -28.00 -10.02
N VAL A 126 -26.19 -27.07 -9.70
CA VAL A 126 -27.63 -27.32 -9.63
C VAL A 126 -28.30 -26.57 -10.76
N PHE A 127 -28.99 -27.32 -11.62
CA PHE A 127 -29.66 -26.78 -12.80
C PHE A 127 -31.14 -27.17 -12.78
N ILE A 128 -32.00 -26.22 -13.15
CA ILE A 128 -33.43 -26.40 -13.28
C ILE A 128 -33.79 -26.03 -14.72
N ASN A 129 -34.35 -26.98 -15.45
CA ASN A 129 -34.65 -26.82 -16.89
C ASN A 129 -33.46 -26.32 -17.71
N GLN A 130 -32.26 -26.87 -17.48
CA GLN A 130 -31.00 -26.48 -18.15
C GLN A 130 -30.50 -25.06 -17.81
N ALA A 131 -31.14 -24.34 -16.88
CA ALA A 131 -30.66 -23.06 -16.40
C ALA A 131 -30.14 -23.17 -14.95
N PRO A 132 -29.16 -22.36 -14.54
CA PRO A 132 -28.59 -22.41 -13.19
C PRO A 132 -29.65 -22.09 -12.14
N ALA A 133 -29.75 -22.90 -11.09
CA ALA A 133 -30.70 -22.65 -10.02
C ALA A 133 -30.30 -21.41 -9.21
N ALA A 134 -31.21 -20.46 -9.04
CA ALA A 134 -30.98 -19.25 -8.26
C ALA A 134 -31.23 -19.50 -6.76
N ARG A 135 -30.50 -18.80 -5.92
CA ARG A 135 -30.54 -18.92 -4.46
C ARG A 135 -30.60 -17.54 -3.81
N ARG A 136 -30.94 -17.51 -2.53
CA ARG A 136 -30.72 -16.32 -1.70
C ARG A 136 -29.28 -15.83 -1.87
N THR A 137 -29.09 -14.52 -1.95
CA THR A 137 -27.83 -13.80 -2.22
C THR A 137 -27.29 -13.87 -3.65
N ASP A 138 -27.86 -14.66 -4.55
CA ASP A 138 -27.52 -14.58 -5.98
C ASP A 138 -28.02 -13.24 -6.54
N LYS A 139 -27.23 -12.61 -7.41
CA LYS A 139 -27.51 -11.28 -7.93
C LYS A 139 -28.31 -11.31 -9.22
N THR A 140 -29.08 -10.25 -9.40
CA THR A 140 -29.74 -9.88 -10.65
C THR A 140 -28.79 -9.04 -11.52
N VAL A 141 -29.15 -8.81 -12.78
CA VAL A 141 -28.36 -7.95 -13.69
C VAL A 141 -28.14 -6.56 -13.11
N CYS A 142 -29.06 -6.01 -12.32
CA CYS A 142 -28.85 -4.72 -11.63
C CYS A 142 -28.02 -4.83 -10.34
N SER A 143 -27.27 -5.92 -10.15
CA SER A 143 -26.46 -6.28 -8.97
C SER A 143 -27.22 -6.46 -7.65
N GLY A 144 -28.54 -6.24 -7.64
CA GLY A 144 -29.38 -6.44 -6.47
C GLY A 144 -29.45 -7.90 -6.05
N PRO A 145 -29.14 -8.26 -4.79
CA PRO A 145 -29.21 -9.64 -4.31
C PRO A 145 -30.66 -10.08 -4.10
N ILE A 146 -30.94 -11.36 -4.32
CA ILE A 146 -32.16 -12.01 -3.85
C ILE A 146 -32.11 -12.09 -2.31
N ARG A 147 -33.11 -11.52 -1.64
CA ARG A 147 -33.15 -11.35 -0.17
C ARG A 147 -33.78 -12.54 0.53
N GLU A 148 -34.68 -13.23 -0.16
CA GLU A 148 -35.50 -14.31 0.39
C GLU A 148 -35.22 -15.63 -0.33
N GLY A 149 -35.71 -16.72 0.24
CA GLY A 149 -35.63 -18.05 -0.34
C GLY A 149 -36.56 -18.99 0.42
N GLN A 150 -36.76 -20.18 -0.12
CA GLN A 150 -37.50 -21.23 0.56
C GLN A 150 -36.69 -21.76 1.76
N PRO A 151 -37.09 -21.53 3.03
CA PRO A 151 -36.32 -21.91 4.21
C PRO A 151 -36.01 -23.41 4.34
N ASP A 152 -36.82 -24.29 3.74
CA ASP A 152 -36.66 -25.74 3.88
C ASP A 152 -35.95 -26.41 2.68
N VAL A 153 -35.66 -25.64 1.62
CA VAL A 153 -35.05 -26.16 0.40
C VAL A 153 -33.77 -25.40 0.10
N PHE A 154 -32.65 -26.11 0.06
CA PHE A 154 -31.35 -25.52 -0.16
C PHE A 154 -30.68 -26.07 -1.42
N PHE A 155 -30.12 -25.19 -2.24
CA PHE A 155 -29.31 -25.57 -3.38
C PHE A 155 -27.82 -25.37 -3.08
N GLY A 156 -27.04 -26.44 -3.27
CA GLY A 156 -25.60 -26.43 -3.05
C GLY A 156 -24.77 -25.96 -4.24
N GLY A 157 -23.46 -26.10 -4.09
CA GLY A 157 -22.48 -25.85 -5.15
C GLY A 157 -21.96 -24.42 -5.23
N PRO A 158 -20.84 -24.20 -5.95
CA PRO A 158 -20.29 -22.85 -6.13
C PRO A 158 -21.26 -21.91 -6.86
N LYS A 159 -21.09 -20.60 -6.67
CA LYS A 159 -21.82 -19.55 -7.38
C LYS A 159 -21.15 -19.24 -8.72
N GLY A 160 -21.95 -19.08 -9.76
CA GLY A 160 -21.52 -18.60 -11.07
C GLY A 160 -22.27 -17.34 -11.49
N THR A 161 -21.56 -16.44 -12.16
CA THR A 161 -22.12 -15.23 -12.79
C THR A 161 -22.27 -15.49 -14.28
N TYR A 162 -23.52 -15.52 -14.77
CA TYR A 162 -23.87 -15.91 -16.13
C TYR A 162 -24.28 -14.72 -17.01
N LEU A 163 -24.67 -13.60 -16.41
CA LEU A 163 -24.97 -12.33 -17.08
C LEU A 163 -24.14 -11.20 -16.46
N PRO A 164 -23.78 -10.16 -17.23
CA PRO A 164 -23.04 -9.03 -16.70
C PRO A 164 -23.84 -8.32 -15.61
N LEU A 165 -23.13 -7.93 -14.55
CA LEU A 165 -23.69 -7.19 -13.43
C LEU A 165 -23.49 -5.68 -13.64
N GLU A 166 -24.56 -4.92 -13.53
CA GLU A 166 -24.56 -3.46 -13.48
C GLU A 166 -24.31 -3.05 -12.02
N SER A 167 -23.11 -2.56 -11.73
CA SER A 167 -22.68 -2.22 -10.38
C SER A 167 -23.41 -0.97 -9.83
N GLU A 168 -23.82 -1.01 -8.56
CA GLU A 168 -24.44 0.15 -7.87
C GLU A 168 -23.52 1.37 -7.83
N VAL A 169 -22.21 1.12 -7.74
CA VAL A 169 -21.18 2.15 -7.85
C VAL A 169 -20.59 2.09 -9.27
N PRO A 170 -20.57 3.21 -10.01
CA PRO A 170 -20.00 3.25 -11.36
C PRO A 170 -18.55 2.76 -11.38
N GLY A 171 -18.23 1.86 -12.32
CA GLY A 171 -16.89 1.27 -12.42
C GLY A 171 -15.77 2.30 -12.55
N TRP A 172 -16.00 3.39 -13.32
CA TRP A 172 -15.02 4.46 -13.47
C TRP A 172 -14.67 5.13 -12.12
N LEU A 173 -15.62 5.24 -11.20
CA LEU A 173 -15.40 5.85 -9.88
C LEU A 173 -14.56 4.93 -9.01
N VAL A 174 -14.87 3.64 -8.98
CA VAL A 174 -14.07 2.63 -8.28
C VAL A 174 -12.65 2.62 -8.82
N THR A 175 -12.47 2.53 -10.14
CA THR A 175 -11.16 2.58 -10.79
C THR A 175 -10.41 3.88 -10.48
N THR A 176 -11.10 5.02 -10.47
CA THR A 176 -10.48 6.31 -10.11
C THR A 176 -9.96 6.31 -8.68
N LEU A 177 -10.75 5.79 -7.73
CA LEU A 177 -10.35 5.68 -6.33
C LEU A 177 -9.23 4.67 -6.13
N GLU A 178 -9.23 3.54 -6.85
CA GLU A 178 -8.13 2.57 -6.81
C GLU A 178 -6.82 3.20 -7.30
N TRP A 179 -6.85 3.90 -8.44
CA TRP A 179 -5.68 4.62 -8.92
C TRP A 179 -5.27 5.75 -7.97
N ALA A 180 -6.21 6.47 -7.37
CA ALA A 180 -5.89 7.47 -6.35
C ALA A 180 -5.22 6.84 -5.13
N ALA A 181 -5.67 5.66 -4.67
CA ALA A 181 -5.04 4.92 -3.58
C ALA A 181 -3.61 4.48 -3.93
N ILE A 182 -3.41 4.00 -5.16
CA ILE A 182 -2.10 3.56 -5.66
C ILE A 182 -1.16 4.76 -5.83
N ILE A 183 -1.59 5.80 -6.54
CA ILE A 183 -0.77 6.99 -6.79
C ILE A 183 -0.48 7.72 -5.47
N GLY A 184 -1.49 7.85 -4.61
CA GLY A 184 -1.34 8.40 -3.28
C GLY A 184 -0.31 7.65 -2.46
N SER A 185 -0.34 6.31 -2.45
CA SER A 185 0.63 5.51 -1.69
C SER A 185 2.04 5.62 -2.26
N VAL A 186 2.20 5.71 -3.59
CA VAL A 186 3.49 5.98 -4.24
C VAL A 186 4.04 7.37 -3.86
N ILE A 187 3.19 8.39 -3.78
CA ILE A 187 3.60 9.73 -3.34
C ILE A 187 3.91 9.74 -1.83
N ALA A 188 3.13 9.00 -1.03
CA ALA A 188 3.30 8.88 0.42
C ALA A 188 4.64 8.26 0.82
N THR A 189 5.21 7.43 -0.05
CA THR A 189 6.55 6.87 0.14
C THR A 189 7.66 7.81 -0.36
N GLY A 190 7.33 9.06 -0.70
CA GLY A 190 8.28 10.06 -1.18
C GLY A 190 8.82 9.78 -2.58
N GLY A 191 8.12 8.96 -3.37
CA GLY A 191 8.62 8.54 -4.68
C GLY A 191 9.79 7.57 -4.60
N ALA A 192 9.86 6.75 -3.54
CA ALA A 192 10.83 5.67 -3.32
C ALA A 192 11.21 4.88 -4.61
N ILE A 193 10.30 4.73 -5.57
CA ILE A 193 10.56 4.16 -6.91
C ILE A 193 11.78 4.78 -7.62
N PHE A 194 12.04 6.07 -7.42
CA PHE A 194 13.16 6.80 -8.05
C PHE A 194 14.42 6.87 -7.17
N THR A 195 14.34 6.55 -5.88
CA THR A 195 15.44 6.70 -4.92
C THR A 195 15.96 5.37 -4.34
N VAL A 196 15.11 4.42 -3.94
CA VAL A 196 15.54 3.09 -3.43
C VAL A 196 15.72 2.03 -4.52
N GLY A 197 15.62 2.44 -5.79
CA GLY A 197 15.60 1.54 -6.94
C GLY A 197 14.23 0.92 -7.15
N ILE A 198 13.92 0.60 -8.41
CA ILE A 198 12.64 -0.01 -8.80
C ILE A 198 12.40 -1.31 -8.01
N GLY A 199 13.43 -2.07 -7.62
CA GLY A 199 13.24 -3.35 -6.92
C GLY A 199 12.91 -3.23 -5.43
N ALA A 200 13.39 -2.25 -4.68
CA ALA A 200 12.95 -2.01 -3.30
C ALA A 200 11.53 -1.42 -3.25
N ALA A 201 11.19 -0.54 -4.20
CA ALA A 201 9.83 -0.01 -4.30
C ALA A 201 8.82 -1.04 -4.82
N LEU A 202 9.21 -1.86 -5.81
CA LEU A 202 8.43 -3.04 -6.20
C LEU A 202 8.43 -4.11 -5.11
N GLY A 203 9.47 -4.20 -4.27
CA GLY A 203 9.56 -5.13 -3.15
C GLY A 203 8.61 -4.75 -2.01
N GLY A 204 8.56 -3.47 -1.64
CA GLY A 204 7.57 -2.92 -0.71
C GLY A 204 6.15 -2.98 -1.25
N PHE A 205 5.96 -2.70 -2.55
CA PHE A 205 4.67 -2.87 -3.21
C PHE A 205 4.26 -4.34 -3.29
N ALA A 206 5.17 -5.25 -3.65
CA ALA A 206 4.90 -6.69 -3.73
C ALA A 206 4.67 -7.30 -2.34
N LEU A 207 5.42 -6.91 -1.32
CA LEU A 207 5.19 -7.36 0.06
C LEU A 207 3.94 -6.73 0.67
N GLY A 208 3.62 -5.48 0.34
CA GLY A 208 2.34 -4.86 0.67
C GLY A 208 1.18 -5.58 -0.01
N TYR A 209 1.32 -5.94 -1.28
CA TYR A 209 0.33 -6.72 -2.03
C TYR A 209 0.17 -8.14 -1.48
N ILE A 210 1.27 -8.86 -1.24
CA ILE A 210 1.28 -10.19 -0.62
C ILE A 210 0.72 -10.13 0.80
N GLY A 211 1.11 -9.10 1.56
CA GLY A 211 0.58 -8.82 2.89
C GLY A 211 -0.93 -8.59 2.85
N GLY A 212 -1.40 -7.80 1.88
CA GLY A 212 -2.83 -7.57 1.62
C GLY A 212 -3.58 -8.84 1.22
N GLU A 213 -3.00 -9.69 0.38
CA GLU A 213 -3.61 -10.97 -0.05
C GLU A 213 -3.67 -11.98 1.10
N LEU A 214 -2.58 -12.12 1.87
CA LEU A 214 -2.54 -12.94 3.08
C LEU A 214 -3.50 -12.40 4.13
N GLY A 215 -3.50 -11.09 4.34
CA GLY A 215 -4.40 -10.38 5.23
C GLY A 215 -5.87 -10.61 4.84
N THR A 216 -6.20 -10.48 3.56
CA THR A 216 -7.53 -10.76 3.01
C THR A 216 -7.96 -12.19 3.33
N LYS A 217 -7.09 -13.17 3.06
CA LYS A 217 -7.36 -14.59 3.31
C LYS A 217 -7.60 -14.87 4.80
N TYR A 218 -6.64 -14.51 5.66
CA TYR A 218 -6.74 -14.79 7.10
C TYR A 218 -7.83 -13.98 7.79
N GLY A 219 -7.97 -12.71 7.41
CA GLY A 219 -9.06 -11.84 7.86
C GLY A 219 -10.41 -12.42 7.45
N GLY A 220 -10.54 -12.90 6.21
CA GLY A 220 -11.73 -13.58 5.72
C GLY A 220 -12.07 -14.85 6.48
N ASP A 221 -11.08 -15.72 6.74
CA ASP A 221 -11.27 -16.95 7.52
C ASP A 221 -11.72 -16.64 8.97
N ILE A 222 -11.10 -15.67 9.63
CA ILE A 222 -11.47 -15.20 10.97
C ILE A 222 -12.87 -14.58 10.96
N GLY A 223 -13.15 -13.72 9.98
CA GLY A 223 -14.43 -13.08 9.81
C GLY A 223 -15.56 -14.09 9.55
N TYR A 224 -15.29 -15.12 8.74
CA TYR A 224 -16.23 -16.22 8.49
C TYR A 224 -16.54 -17.00 9.77
N ALA A 225 -15.52 -17.30 10.57
CA ALA A 225 -15.71 -17.98 11.85
C ALA A 225 -16.56 -17.16 12.84
N ILE A 226 -16.50 -15.82 12.78
CA ILE A 226 -17.26 -14.92 13.66
C ILE A 226 -18.68 -14.65 13.14
N GLY A 227 -18.85 -14.46 11.83
CA GLY A 227 -20.09 -13.90 11.26
C GLY A 227 -20.53 -14.51 9.93
N GLY A 228 -20.05 -15.70 9.58
CA GLY A 228 -20.37 -16.38 8.32
C GLY A 228 -19.98 -15.55 7.10
N ASP A 229 -20.76 -15.63 6.03
CA ASP A 229 -20.43 -14.95 4.76
C ASP A 229 -20.32 -13.42 4.88
N LYS A 230 -21.13 -12.79 5.74
CA LYS A 230 -21.04 -11.34 6.00
C LYS A 230 -19.79 -10.99 6.80
N GLY A 231 -19.48 -11.78 7.83
CA GLY A 231 -18.27 -11.62 8.61
C GLY A 231 -17.00 -11.80 7.78
N ARG A 232 -17.00 -12.74 6.82
CA ARG A 232 -15.89 -12.96 5.88
C ARG A 232 -15.53 -11.69 5.10
N VAL A 233 -16.50 -10.99 4.52
CA VAL A 233 -16.23 -9.77 3.74
C VAL A 233 -15.68 -8.65 4.63
N VAL A 234 -16.21 -8.48 5.85
CA VAL A 234 -15.66 -7.50 6.81
C VAL A 234 -14.23 -7.86 7.20
N GLY A 235 -13.98 -9.15 7.46
CA GLY A 235 -12.66 -9.67 7.79
C GLY A 235 -11.65 -9.52 6.65
N GLU A 236 -12.05 -9.79 5.41
CA GLU A 236 -11.25 -9.57 4.20
C GLU A 236 -10.82 -8.09 4.11
N VAL A 237 -11.73 -7.14 4.29
CA VAL A 237 -11.43 -5.69 4.24
C VAL A 237 -10.47 -5.25 5.35
N ILE A 238 -10.69 -5.69 6.59
CA ILE A 238 -9.83 -5.35 7.73
C ILE A 238 -8.44 -6.00 7.57
N GLY A 239 -8.43 -7.27 7.18
CA GLY A 239 -7.23 -8.04 6.94
C GLY A 239 -6.38 -7.48 5.81
N GLU A 240 -7.00 -7.08 4.69
CA GLU A 240 -6.34 -6.41 3.55
C GLU A 240 -5.58 -5.16 4.02
N GLN A 241 -6.22 -4.30 4.82
CA GLN A 241 -5.58 -3.08 5.33
C GLN A 241 -4.44 -3.36 6.31
N ILE A 242 -4.65 -4.26 7.27
CA ILE A 242 -3.61 -4.64 8.25
C ILE A 242 -2.43 -5.31 7.55
N GLY A 243 -2.72 -6.25 6.66
CA GLY A 243 -1.74 -7.01 5.90
C GLY A 243 -0.93 -6.13 4.95
N SER A 244 -1.58 -5.20 4.25
CA SER A 244 -0.90 -4.23 3.38
C SER A 244 -0.02 -3.28 4.17
N ALA A 245 -0.48 -2.80 5.34
CA ALA A 245 0.31 -1.93 6.20
C ALA A 245 1.54 -2.65 6.79
N LEU A 246 1.38 -3.91 7.23
CA LEU A 246 2.49 -4.72 7.74
C LEU A 246 3.47 -5.11 6.62
N GLY A 247 2.97 -5.50 5.45
CA GLY A 247 3.78 -5.84 4.29
C GLY A 247 4.57 -4.65 3.74
N GLY A 248 3.94 -3.46 3.69
CA GLY A 248 4.61 -2.21 3.33
C GLY A 248 5.72 -1.84 4.31
N LYS A 249 5.46 -1.90 5.62
CA LYS A 249 6.47 -1.65 6.66
C LYS A 249 7.64 -2.64 6.65
N LEU A 250 7.36 -3.92 6.36
CA LEU A 250 8.41 -4.95 6.22
C LEU A 250 9.23 -4.77 4.95
N GLY A 251 8.61 -4.27 3.87
CA GLY A 251 9.31 -3.91 2.63
C GLY A 251 10.19 -2.67 2.76
N GLU A 252 9.75 -1.66 3.50
CA GLU A 252 10.57 -0.49 3.87
C GLU A 252 11.78 -0.90 4.73
N TRP A 253 11.61 -1.85 5.66
CA TRP A 253 12.70 -2.41 6.48
C TRP A 253 13.63 -3.37 5.70
N GLY A 254 13.13 -4.03 4.65
CA GLY A 254 13.80 -5.14 3.96
C GLY A 254 14.26 -4.91 2.51
N GLY A 255 13.97 -3.74 1.92
CA GLY A 255 14.19 -3.45 0.49
C GLY A 255 15.62 -3.71 -0.01
N ALA A 256 16.63 -3.45 0.80
CA ALA A 256 18.04 -3.70 0.46
C ALA A 256 18.46 -5.19 0.50
N ARG A 257 17.65 -6.08 1.10
CA ARG A 257 17.98 -7.51 1.32
C ARG A 257 17.25 -8.45 0.36
N ILE A 258 16.21 -7.96 -0.32
CA ILE A 258 15.38 -8.74 -1.26
C ILE A 258 15.98 -8.71 -2.68
N GLU A 259 16.59 -7.61 -3.11
CA GLU A 259 17.23 -7.52 -4.43
C GLU A 259 18.44 -8.46 -4.58
N SER A 260 19.20 -8.69 -3.51
CA SER A 260 20.33 -9.66 -3.49
C SER A 260 19.87 -11.12 -3.54
N SER A 261 18.56 -11.37 -3.41
CA SER A 261 17.94 -12.69 -3.37
C SER A 261 17.14 -13.03 -4.64
N LEU A 262 16.97 -12.07 -5.56
CA LEU A 262 16.18 -12.28 -6.77
C LEU A 262 17.03 -12.92 -7.89
N PRO A 263 16.56 -14.03 -8.49
CA PRO A 263 17.27 -14.65 -9.61
C PRO A 263 17.26 -13.74 -10.85
N SER A 264 18.38 -13.73 -11.58
CA SER A 264 18.66 -12.83 -12.72
C SER A 264 17.59 -12.86 -13.83
N SER A 265 16.85 -13.97 -13.94
CA SER A 265 15.74 -14.17 -14.89
C SER A 265 14.49 -13.34 -14.58
N VAL A 266 14.32 -12.88 -13.34
CA VAL A 266 13.21 -12.01 -12.91
C VAL A 266 13.56 -10.55 -13.14
N LEU A 267 14.81 -10.16 -12.84
CA LEU A 267 15.38 -8.84 -13.12
C LEU A 267 15.32 -8.49 -14.63
N ALA A 268 15.60 -9.46 -15.51
CA ALA A 268 15.58 -9.26 -16.96
C ALA A 268 14.18 -9.04 -17.57
N LYS A 269 13.11 -9.26 -16.81
CA LYS A 269 11.70 -9.12 -17.26
C LYS A 269 11.06 -7.81 -16.81
N LEU A 270 11.75 -6.99 -16.01
CA LEU A 270 11.26 -5.68 -15.60
C LEU A 270 11.45 -4.66 -16.74
N PRO A 271 10.42 -3.87 -17.10
CA PRO A 271 10.52 -2.89 -18.17
C PRO A 271 11.42 -1.71 -17.74
N GLY A 272 12.40 -1.37 -18.58
CA GLY A 272 13.32 -0.23 -18.37
C GLY A 272 14.79 -0.58 -18.14
N SER A 273 15.26 -1.78 -18.51
CA SER A 273 16.61 -2.32 -18.28
C SER A 273 17.79 -1.61 -18.99
N THR A 274 17.64 -0.34 -19.37
CA THR A 274 18.69 0.47 -20.02
C THR A 274 19.05 1.76 -19.26
N ALA A 275 18.80 1.82 -17.95
CA ALA A 275 19.32 2.89 -17.09
C ALA A 275 20.65 2.48 -16.41
N THR A 276 21.70 2.45 -17.24
CA THR A 276 23.10 2.85 -16.98
C THR A 276 23.79 2.47 -15.64
N THR A 277 24.81 1.62 -15.76
CA THR A 277 26.11 1.53 -15.02
C THR A 277 26.28 2.21 -13.65
N THR A 278 25.88 3.47 -13.50
CA THR A 278 25.82 4.23 -12.24
C THR A 278 24.88 3.59 -11.20
N LEU A 279 23.72 3.07 -11.65
CA LEU A 279 22.72 2.46 -10.76
C LEU A 279 23.19 1.12 -10.20
N GLN A 280 23.82 0.31 -11.06
CA GLN A 280 24.39 -0.98 -10.71
C GLN A 280 25.57 -0.85 -9.71
N ALA A 281 26.33 0.24 -9.78
CA ALA A 281 27.41 0.56 -8.85
C ALA A 281 26.90 1.01 -7.46
N ARG A 282 25.75 1.69 -7.39
CA ARG A 282 25.08 2.10 -6.14
C ARG A 282 24.28 0.98 -5.48
N MET A 283 23.74 0.03 -6.26
CA MET A 283 23.03 -1.15 -5.75
C MET A 283 23.97 -2.23 -5.17
N ALA A 284 25.23 -2.27 -5.61
CA ALA A 284 26.23 -3.21 -5.09
C ALA A 284 26.71 -2.86 -3.66
N ASN A 285 26.45 -1.64 -3.18
CA ASN A 285 26.72 -1.20 -1.81
C ASN A 285 25.83 0.02 -1.49
N PRO A 286 24.79 -0.09 -0.65
CA PRO A 286 23.79 0.98 -0.44
C PRO A 286 24.36 2.30 0.12
N ASP A 287 25.60 2.30 0.59
CA ASP A 287 26.31 3.50 1.03
C ASP A 287 27.09 4.20 -0.10
N ASN A 288 27.17 3.63 -1.33
CA ASN A 288 28.10 4.09 -2.38
C ASN A 288 27.75 5.44 -2.99
N PHE A 289 28.80 6.23 -3.25
CA PHE A 289 28.80 7.32 -4.22
C PHE A 289 28.66 6.80 -5.65
N ALA A 290 28.08 7.61 -6.54
CA ALA A 290 28.19 7.34 -7.98
C ALA A 290 29.67 7.41 -8.41
N PRO A 291 30.06 6.66 -9.44
CA PRO A 291 31.33 6.89 -10.12
C PRO A 291 31.47 8.37 -10.51
N GLY A 292 32.45 9.07 -9.94
CA GLY A 292 32.73 10.49 -10.19
C GLY A 292 32.26 11.48 -9.12
N GLU A 293 31.56 11.04 -8.07
CA GLU A 293 31.23 11.87 -6.91
C GLU A 293 32.41 11.95 -5.92
N ASN A 294 32.50 13.07 -5.20
CA ASN A 294 33.51 13.32 -4.17
C ASN A 294 32.86 13.29 -2.78
N PRO A 295 33.21 12.31 -1.92
CA PRO A 295 32.73 12.23 -0.55
C PRO A 295 33.14 13.46 0.26
N ALA A 296 32.22 13.97 1.05
CA ALA A 296 32.53 14.89 2.13
C ALA A 296 31.83 14.54 3.43
N PHE A 297 32.47 14.90 4.53
CA PHE A 297 31.86 14.90 5.85
C PHE A 297 31.59 16.34 6.25
N TRP A 298 30.67 16.54 7.20
CA TRP A 298 30.40 17.86 7.71
C TRP A 298 29.98 17.80 9.17
N THR A 299 30.25 18.87 9.91
CA THR A 299 29.76 19.01 11.28
C THR A 299 29.49 20.47 11.62
N GLY A 300 28.42 20.69 12.38
CA GLY A 300 27.98 21.99 12.83
C GLY A 300 27.21 22.81 11.77
N PRO A 301 26.68 23.97 12.18
CA PRO A 301 25.79 24.79 11.36
C PRO A 301 26.44 25.29 10.06
N GLY A 302 25.71 25.24 8.94
CA GLY A 302 26.16 25.74 7.63
C GLY A 302 27.16 24.84 6.90
N SER A 303 27.76 23.86 7.58
CA SER A 303 28.79 22.99 6.99
C SER A 303 28.27 22.06 5.89
N ARG A 304 27.03 21.58 6.02
CA ARG A 304 26.38 20.77 4.99
C ARG A 304 26.19 21.55 3.69
N ASP A 305 25.63 22.75 3.81
CA ASP A 305 25.35 23.61 2.65
C ASP A 305 26.66 24.01 1.96
N ALA A 306 27.71 24.27 2.74
CA ALA A 306 29.05 24.51 2.20
C ALA A 306 29.60 23.30 1.43
N ALA A 307 29.38 22.07 1.92
CA ALA A 307 29.79 20.86 1.21
C ALA A 307 29.08 20.73 -0.15
N LEU A 308 27.75 20.89 -0.16
CA LEU A 308 26.94 20.79 -1.36
C LEU A 308 27.27 21.90 -2.38
N ALA A 309 27.50 23.13 -1.91
CA ALA A 309 27.87 24.26 -2.77
C ALA A 309 29.22 24.06 -3.49
N ASN A 310 30.11 23.24 -2.93
CA ASN A 310 31.38 22.87 -3.55
C ASN A 310 31.28 21.59 -4.41
N GLY A 311 30.07 21.08 -4.66
CA GLY A 311 29.85 19.90 -5.48
C GLY A 311 30.25 18.58 -4.81
N ASN A 312 30.42 18.58 -3.48
CA ASN A 312 30.69 17.37 -2.73
C ASN A 312 29.38 16.68 -2.30
N SER A 313 29.45 15.36 -2.14
CA SER A 313 28.34 14.52 -1.71
C SER A 313 28.54 14.14 -0.24
N THR A 314 27.53 14.39 0.59
CA THR A 314 27.53 14.07 2.01
C THR A 314 26.74 12.78 2.28
N MET A 315 26.75 12.31 3.52
CA MET A 315 25.99 11.11 3.92
C MET A 315 24.50 11.23 3.57
N GLU A 316 23.91 12.43 3.64
CA GLU A 316 22.51 12.69 3.30
C GLU A 316 22.23 12.60 1.79
N ASN A 317 23.28 12.46 0.97
CA ASN A 317 23.14 12.13 -0.45
C ASN A 317 23.20 10.62 -0.70
N THR A 318 23.57 9.80 0.29
CA THR A 318 23.51 8.33 0.22
C THR A 318 22.13 7.81 0.60
N LEU A 319 21.83 6.57 0.20
CA LEU A 319 20.55 5.93 0.55
C LEU A 319 20.44 5.68 2.05
N GLY A 320 21.55 5.32 2.69
CA GLY A 320 21.64 5.16 4.14
C GLY A 320 21.27 6.44 4.88
N GLY A 321 21.88 7.57 4.52
CA GLY A 321 21.61 8.86 5.18
C GLY A 321 20.19 9.38 4.96
N GLN A 322 19.64 9.24 3.74
CA GLN A 322 18.26 9.66 3.45
C GLN A 322 17.23 8.82 4.20
N SER A 323 17.48 7.51 4.34
CA SER A 323 16.61 6.61 5.10
C SER A 323 16.67 6.92 6.60
N THR A 324 17.86 7.22 7.14
CA THR A 324 18.03 7.67 8.53
C THR A 324 17.28 8.97 8.80
N GLU A 325 17.41 9.95 7.91
CA GLU A 325 16.70 11.24 8.00
C GLU A 325 15.17 11.03 8.01
N ALA A 326 14.66 10.20 7.10
CA ALA A 326 13.24 9.89 7.00
C ALA A 326 12.71 9.16 8.24
N PHE A 327 13.48 8.21 8.79
CA PHE A 327 13.11 7.47 10.00
C PHE A 327 13.04 8.39 11.23
N VAL A 328 14.08 9.20 11.44
CA VAL A 328 14.18 10.10 12.59
C VAL A 328 13.07 11.16 12.55
N ASN A 329 12.85 11.77 11.39
CA ASN A 329 11.81 12.78 11.22
C ASN A 329 10.39 12.18 11.28
N GLY A 330 10.19 11.00 10.68
CA GLY A 330 8.90 10.31 10.67
C GLY A 330 8.44 9.83 12.05
N GLN A 331 9.38 9.68 13.00
CA GLN A 331 9.09 9.33 14.40
C GLN A 331 9.17 10.54 15.35
N ASN A 332 9.44 11.74 14.82
CA ASN A 332 9.67 12.96 15.60
C ASN A 332 10.64 12.74 16.78
N MET A 333 11.72 12.00 16.53
CA MET A 333 12.65 11.58 17.57
C MET A 333 13.50 12.74 18.07
N ALA A 334 13.61 12.87 19.39
CA ALA A 334 14.57 13.79 20.00
C ALA A 334 16.01 13.38 19.64
N TRP A 335 16.96 14.31 19.77
CA TRP A 335 18.38 14.06 19.48
C TRP A 335 18.93 12.84 20.23
N GLU A 336 18.61 12.70 21.52
CA GLU A 336 19.08 11.60 22.37
C GLU A 336 18.57 10.24 21.89
N GLN A 337 17.38 10.20 21.29
CA GLN A 337 16.76 8.99 20.75
C GLN A 337 17.26 8.66 19.35
N SER A 338 17.52 9.68 18.52
CA SER A 338 17.96 9.52 17.13
C SER A 338 19.47 9.30 17.01
N LYS A 339 20.26 9.74 18.01
CA LYS A 339 21.73 9.63 18.02
C LYS A 339 22.26 8.23 17.69
N PRO A 340 21.75 7.11 18.25
CA PRO A 340 22.25 5.77 17.90
C PRO A 340 22.07 5.43 16.42
N VAL A 341 20.94 5.85 15.82
CA VAL A 341 20.63 5.61 14.40
C VAL A 341 21.56 6.43 13.51
N TRP A 342 21.80 7.69 13.88
CA TRP A 342 22.78 8.55 13.20
C TRP A 342 24.20 8.00 13.31
N VAL A 343 24.61 7.50 14.47
CA VAL A 343 25.93 6.89 14.68
C VAL A 343 26.11 5.64 13.81
N GLU A 344 25.09 4.79 13.71
CA GLU A 344 25.14 3.59 12.86
C GLU A 344 25.27 3.95 11.38
N SER A 345 24.45 4.89 10.89
CA SER A 345 24.50 5.39 9.51
C SER A 345 25.86 6.02 9.17
N SER A 346 26.35 6.90 10.05
CA SER A 346 27.68 7.53 9.95
C SER A 346 28.83 6.53 10.01
N THR A 347 28.70 5.46 10.79
CA THR A 347 29.72 4.39 10.88
C THR A 347 29.85 3.67 9.55
N ASN A 348 28.73 3.33 8.92
CA ASN A 348 28.71 2.65 7.62
C ASN A 348 29.29 3.55 6.53
N TYR A 349 28.87 4.83 6.51
CA TYR A 349 29.41 5.85 5.61
C TYR A 349 30.93 6.02 5.75
N ALA A 350 31.43 6.16 6.98
CA ALA A 350 32.86 6.32 7.25
C ALA A 350 33.68 5.07 6.86
N ASN A 351 33.20 3.87 7.17
CA ASN A 351 33.86 2.62 6.79
C ASN A 351 33.95 2.45 5.27
N GLN A 352 32.94 2.92 4.55
CA GLN A 352 32.98 2.88 3.10
C GLN A 352 34.02 3.83 2.52
N VAL A 353 34.02 5.10 2.95
CA VAL A 353 35.04 6.06 2.52
C VAL A 353 36.43 5.53 2.88
N ALA A 354 36.60 4.96 4.07
CA ALA A 354 37.83 4.28 4.49
C ALA A 354 38.24 3.13 3.56
N SER A 355 37.31 2.31 3.06
CA SER A 355 37.63 1.23 2.12
C SER A 355 38.12 1.72 0.76
N GLN A 356 37.71 2.93 0.34
CA GLN A 356 38.07 3.50 -0.95
C GLN A 356 39.32 4.38 -0.89
N TYR A 357 39.40 5.24 0.12
CA TYR A 357 40.43 6.28 0.27
C TYR A 357 41.49 5.95 1.31
N GLY A 358 41.26 4.92 2.12
CA GLY A 358 42.23 4.41 3.06
C GLY A 358 43.39 3.69 2.37
N THR A 359 44.36 3.29 3.18
CA THR A 359 45.60 2.67 2.70
C THR A 359 45.29 1.37 1.95
N GLY A 360 45.64 1.31 0.67
CA GLY A 360 45.38 0.14 -0.19
C GLY A 360 44.03 0.14 -0.91
N GLY A 361 43.21 1.17 -0.71
CA GLY A 361 41.98 1.39 -1.46
C GLY A 361 42.22 1.93 -2.88
N PRO A 362 41.22 1.82 -3.78
CA PRO A 362 41.31 2.27 -5.18
C PRO A 362 41.57 3.77 -5.35
N ARG A 363 41.28 4.60 -4.34
CA ARG A 363 41.47 6.06 -4.32
C ARG A 363 42.41 6.48 -3.18
N ALA A 364 43.29 5.58 -2.74
CA ALA A 364 44.22 5.85 -1.65
C ALA A 364 45.08 7.11 -1.90
N GLY A 365 45.12 8.01 -0.93
CA GLY A 365 45.90 9.26 -0.99
C GLY A 365 45.15 10.46 -1.59
N GLU A 366 44.03 10.24 -2.28
CA GLU A 366 43.13 11.33 -2.67
C GLU A 366 42.53 12.01 -1.43
N PRO A 367 42.38 13.35 -1.43
CA PRO A 367 41.84 14.07 -0.28
C PRO A 367 40.34 13.82 -0.10
N VAL A 368 39.91 13.60 1.14
CA VAL A 368 38.50 13.62 1.55
C VAL A 368 38.25 14.90 2.33
N THR A 369 37.37 15.76 1.82
CA THR A 369 37.08 17.06 2.43
C THR A 369 36.10 16.92 3.59
N VAL A 370 36.35 17.64 4.68
CA VAL A 370 35.46 17.73 5.83
C VAL A 370 35.16 19.18 6.12
N TYR A 371 33.89 19.54 6.13
CA TYR A 371 33.43 20.89 6.44
C TYR A 371 33.13 21.00 7.94
N VAL A 372 33.92 21.80 8.65
CA VAL A 372 33.83 21.93 10.11
C VAL A 372 33.41 23.36 10.44
N SER A 373 32.24 23.52 11.03
CA SER A 373 31.80 24.84 11.50
C SER A 373 32.68 25.31 12.65
N ASP A 374 32.98 26.60 12.74
CA ASP A 374 33.60 27.19 13.93
C ASP A 374 32.72 27.09 15.19
N ALA A 375 31.42 26.81 15.03
CA ALA A 375 30.47 26.49 16.09
C ALA A 375 30.16 24.98 16.22
N ALA A 376 30.99 24.10 15.64
CA ALA A 376 30.76 22.65 15.70
C ALA A 376 30.84 22.10 17.13
N ASN A 377 29.91 21.21 17.48
CA ASN A 377 29.91 20.53 18.77
C ASN A 377 31.07 19.50 18.82
N PRO A 378 31.98 19.58 19.81
CA PRO A 378 33.08 18.61 19.98
C PRO A 378 32.61 17.16 20.17
N ASN A 379 31.36 16.95 20.61
CA ASN A 379 30.74 15.64 20.81
C ASN A 379 29.83 15.22 19.63
N SER A 380 29.98 15.86 18.46
CA SER A 380 29.27 15.49 17.24
C SER A 380 29.69 14.10 16.73
N VAL A 381 28.81 13.48 15.94
CA VAL A 381 29.04 12.15 15.35
C VAL A 381 30.33 12.12 14.52
N TYR A 382 30.66 13.22 13.84
CA TYR A 382 31.94 13.35 13.14
C TYR A 382 33.15 13.14 14.05
N PHE A 383 33.26 13.90 15.15
CA PHE A 383 34.43 13.79 16.03
C PHE A 383 34.46 12.48 16.82
N THR A 384 33.29 11.95 17.21
CA THR A 384 33.23 10.76 18.08
C THR A 384 33.26 9.44 17.32
N THR A 385 32.89 9.44 16.04
CA THR A 385 32.65 8.20 15.27
C THR A 385 33.36 8.22 13.93
N GLU A 386 33.10 9.20 13.07
CA GLU A 386 33.57 9.18 11.68
C GLU A 386 35.08 9.44 11.58
N LYS A 387 35.58 10.48 12.25
CA LYS A 387 36.99 10.88 12.22
C LYS A 387 37.94 9.77 12.71
N PRO A 388 37.67 9.08 13.84
CA PRO A 388 38.48 7.93 14.25
C PRO A 388 38.56 6.81 13.22
N ILE A 389 37.44 6.48 12.55
CA ILE A 389 37.39 5.43 11.51
C ILE A 389 38.26 5.82 10.32
N LEU A 390 38.12 7.05 9.81
CA LEU A 390 38.88 7.55 8.67
C LEU A 390 40.39 7.62 8.98
N GLN A 391 40.75 8.08 10.18
CA GLN A 391 42.14 8.14 10.62
C GLN A 391 42.76 6.75 10.75
N ALA A 392 42.02 5.79 11.32
CA ALA A 392 42.50 4.41 11.47
C ALA A 392 42.75 3.74 10.10
N ALA A 393 41.98 4.11 9.08
CA ALA A 393 42.18 3.62 7.72
C ALA A 393 43.28 4.36 6.94
N GLY A 394 43.84 5.44 7.47
CA GLY A 394 44.86 6.25 6.80
C GLY A 394 44.32 7.11 5.66
N VAL A 395 43.05 7.55 5.75
CA VAL A 395 42.44 8.48 4.79
C VAL A 395 43.11 9.87 4.90
N ASN A 396 43.37 10.51 3.76
CA ASN A 396 43.89 11.87 3.69
C ASN A 396 42.76 12.90 3.94
N ILE A 397 42.55 13.27 5.21
CA ILE A 397 41.48 14.19 5.62
C ILE A 397 41.90 15.64 5.44
N VAL A 398 41.09 16.43 4.73
CA VAL A 398 41.28 17.89 4.56
C VAL A 398 40.11 18.63 5.22
N GLU A 399 40.35 19.25 6.37
CA GLU A 399 39.32 20.02 7.09
C GLU A 399 39.25 21.47 6.55
N VAL A 400 38.05 21.90 6.17
CA VAL A 400 37.70 23.26 5.73
C VAL A 400 36.84 23.90 6.81
N VAL A 401 37.28 25.05 7.32
CA VAL A 401 36.54 25.79 8.34
C VAL A 401 35.38 26.56 7.69
N VAL A 402 34.18 26.38 8.23
CA VAL A 402 32.95 27.06 7.79
C VAL A 402 32.51 28.06 8.86
N PRO A 403 32.40 29.35 8.55
CA PRO A 403 31.87 30.33 9.51
C PRO A 403 30.41 30.00 9.86
N ALA A 404 30.06 30.05 11.14
CA ALA A 404 28.68 29.87 11.55
C ALA A 404 27.78 30.94 10.89
N PRO A 405 26.61 30.55 10.36
CA PRO A 405 25.64 31.52 9.85
C PRO A 405 25.21 32.48 10.97
N PRO A 406 24.91 33.75 10.65
CA PRO A 406 24.45 34.72 11.64
C PRO A 406 23.21 34.19 12.36
N PRO A 407 23.04 34.48 13.67
CA PRO A 407 21.86 34.03 14.40
C PRO A 407 20.60 34.53 13.70
N SER A 408 19.70 33.59 13.39
CA SER A 408 18.38 33.91 12.85
C SER A 408 17.64 34.83 13.85
N PRO A 409 17.00 35.93 13.39
CA PRO A 409 16.30 36.87 14.27
C PRO A 409 15.10 36.27 15.00
#